data_AF-A0A2N7DU43-F1
#
_entry.id   AF-A0A2N7DU43-F1
#
_cell.length_a   1.000
_cell.length_b   1.000
_cell.length_c   1.000
_cell.angle_alpha   90.00
_cell.angle_beta   90.00
_cell.angle_gamma   90.00
#
_symmetry.space_group_name_H-M   'P 1'
#
loop_
_entity.id
_entity.type
_entity.pdbx_description
1 polymer ?
#
loop_
_entity_poly.entity_id
_entity_poly.type
_entity_poly.pdbx_seq_one_letter_code
_entity_poly.pdbx_strand_id
1 'polypeptide(L)'
;MHEQKLSLVIESGHPAYEWAKKQSDAVGAFGHIGTHIDCYDSEPLEAQYEVDVVVINCTHEMPSVDDLEPLALADKALVLFTANIEQNGYGTPNYGVMNTALTSDAIEQILLNAPTFIVIDSYGIGSHGDEHIGFDKRCESKGCFVIENVNLSAAVTHSMVKLKIAFDKDSKSTGKRCDISAICR
;
A
#
# COMPACT_ATOMS: atom_id res chain seq x y z
N MET A 1 -15.37 7.14 17.84
CA MET A 1 -14.80 6.13 16.94
C MET A 1 -15.79 5.77 15.85
N HIS A 2 -15.38 5.94 14.60
CA HIS A 2 -16.16 5.59 13.41
C HIS A 2 -15.25 4.86 12.41
N GLU A 3 -15.88 4.09 11.51
CA GLU A 3 -15.17 3.35 10.47
C GLU A 3 -15.30 4.07 9.12
N GLN A 4 -14.21 4.23 8.40
CA GLN A 4 -14.17 4.84 7.07
C GLN A 4 -13.54 3.88 6.06
N LYS A 5 -14.26 3.58 4.97
CA LYS A 5 -13.72 2.74 3.88
C LYS A 5 -12.65 3.50 3.11
N LEU A 6 -11.51 2.84 2.87
CA LEU A 6 -10.36 3.39 2.17
C LEU A 6 -10.03 2.68 0.85
N SER A 7 -10.65 1.54 0.55
CA SER A 7 -10.39 0.87 -0.73
C SER A 7 -10.99 1.61 -1.93
N LEU A 8 -10.20 1.72 -2.99
CA LEU A 8 -10.66 2.12 -4.32
C LEU A 8 -11.49 1.01 -4.96
N VAL A 9 -12.66 1.40 -5.48
CA VAL A 9 -13.49 0.54 -6.32
C VAL A 9 -13.25 0.92 -7.77
N ILE A 10 -12.75 -0.02 -8.57
CA ILE A 10 -12.46 0.22 -9.98
C ILE A 10 -13.59 -0.36 -10.84
N GLU A 11 -14.42 0.53 -11.38
CA GLU A 11 -15.53 0.16 -12.26
C GLU A 11 -15.07 -0.16 -13.69
N SER A 12 -15.91 -0.87 -14.44
CA SER A 12 -15.58 -1.37 -15.79
C SER A 12 -15.26 -0.28 -16.82
N GLY A 13 -15.64 0.98 -16.57
CA GLY A 13 -15.33 2.10 -17.45
C GLY A 13 -14.01 2.81 -17.13
N HIS A 14 -13.34 2.45 -16.03
CA HIS A 14 -12.11 3.12 -15.60
C HIS A 14 -10.93 2.76 -16.52
N PRO A 15 -10.02 3.70 -16.85
CA PRO A 15 -8.85 3.41 -17.70
C PRO A 15 -8.01 2.21 -17.23
N ALA A 16 -7.81 2.07 -15.92
CA ALA A 16 -7.09 0.92 -15.33
C ALA A 16 -7.81 -0.43 -15.58
N TYR A 17 -9.14 -0.44 -15.55
CA TYR A 17 -9.92 -1.65 -15.86
C TYR A 17 -9.75 -2.05 -17.32
N GLU A 18 -9.90 -1.08 -18.23
CA GLU A 18 -9.74 -1.29 -19.67
C GLU A 18 -8.31 -1.68 -20.04
N TRP A 19 -7.30 -1.18 -19.30
CA TRP A 19 -5.91 -1.61 -19.43
C TRP A 19 -5.72 -3.07 -18.98
N ALA A 20 -6.22 -3.45 -17.80
CA ALA A 20 -6.07 -4.80 -17.26
C ALA A 20 -6.71 -5.86 -18.18
N LYS A 21 -7.90 -5.55 -18.71
CA LYS A 21 -8.63 -6.40 -19.66
C LYS A 21 -7.86 -6.68 -20.96
N LYS A 22 -6.96 -5.79 -21.37
CA LYS A 22 -6.17 -5.91 -22.60
C LYS A 22 -4.86 -6.68 -22.40
N GLN A 23 -4.47 -7.00 -21.16
CA GLN A 23 -3.26 -7.75 -20.90
C GLN A 23 -3.42 -9.23 -21.29
N SER A 24 -2.31 -9.85 -21.70
CA SER A 24 -2.29 -11.29 -22.02
C SER A 24 -2.63 -12.14 -20.80
N ASP A 25 -2.17 -11.71 -19.63
CA ASP A 25 -2.62 -12.24 -18.33
C ASP A 25 -3.56 -11.22 -17.67
N ALA A 26 -4.82 -11.21 -18.12
CA ALA A 26 -5.83 -10.32 -17.55
C ALA A 26 -6.09 -10.61 -16.06
N VAL A 27 -6.03 -11.88 -15.63
CA VAL A 27 -6.28 -12.26 -14.23
C VAL A 27 -5.20 -11.68 -13.32
N GLY A 28 -3.92 -11.84 -13.71
CA GLY A 28 -2.79 -11.22 -13.05
C GLY A 28 -2.97 -9.70 -12.95
N ALA A 29 -3.20 -9.05 -14.10
CA ALA A 29 -3.37 -7.60 -14.17
C ALA A 29 -4.54 -7.08 -13.32
N PHE A 30 -5.67 -7.80 -13.26
CA PHE A 30 -6.80 -7.41 -12.42
C PHE A 30 -6.50 -7.47 -10.91
N GLY A 31 -5.49 -8.24 -10.50
CA GLY A 31 -5.01 -8.26 -9.13
C GLY A 31 -4.32 -6.97 -8.70
N HIS A 32 -3.70 -6.27 -9.66
CA HIS A 32 -2.85 -5.09 -9.47
C HIS A 32 -3.56 -3.75 -9.73
N ILE A 33 -4.89 -3.75 -9.83
CA ILE A 33 -5.66 -2.51 -10.03
C ILE A 33 -6.59 -2.20 -8.85
N GLY A 34 -6.66 -0.91 -8.51
CA GLY A 34 -7.31 -0.43 -7.30
C GLY A 34 -6.47 -0.74 -6.07
N THR A 35 -7.11 -0.77 -4.90
CA THR A 35 -6.44 -1.11 -3.64
C THR A 35 -6.13 -2.61 -3.60
N HIS A 36 -4.87 -2.95 -3.42
CA HIS A 36 -4.39 -4.33 -3.43
C HIS A 36 -3.15 -4.50 -2.56
N ILE A 37 -2.84 -5.75 -2.24
CA ILE A 37 -1.63 -6.20 -1.57
C ILE A 37 -0.79 -6.97 -2.57
N ASP A 38 0.51 -6.68 -2.57
CA ASP A 38 1.49 -7.37 -3.39
C ASP A 38 2.12 -8.55 -2.62
N CYS A 39 2.04 -9.72 -3.24
CA CYS A 39 2.46 -11.02 -2.71
C CYS A 39 3.14 -11.83 -3.82
N TYR A 40 4.46 -11.77 -3.91
CA TYR A 40 5.26 -12.43 -4.95
C TYR A 40 5.83 -13.79 -4.53
N ASP A 41 6.48 -13.84 -3.36
CA ASP A 41 7.14 -15.04 -2.83
C ASP A 41 6.39 -15.62 -1.61
N SER A 42 5.68 -14.78 -0.88
CA SER A 42 4.85 -15.17 0.27
C SER A 42 3.62 -14.29 0.41
N GLU A 43 2.72 -14.68 1.31
CA GLU A 43 1.49 -13.97 1.61
C GLU A 43 1.26 -13.92 3.12
N PRO A 44 0.46 -12.96 3.63
CA PRO A 44 0.15 -12.91 5.05
C PRO A 44 -0.54 -14.19 5.52
N LEU A 45 -0.30 -14.56 6.78
CA LEU A 45 -0.80 -15.80 7.38
C LEU A 45 -2.33 -15.85 7.41
N GLU A 46 -2.96 -14.76 7.82
CA GLU A 46 -4.42 -14.63 7.92
C GLU A 46 -4.97 -13.89 6.70
N ALA A 47 -6.25 -14.05 6.39
CA ALA A 47 -6.91 -13.26 5.34
C ALA A 47 -7.47 -11.93 5.86
N GLN A 48 -7.46 -11.72 7.18
CA GLN A 48 -8.04 -10.57 7.86
C GLN A 48 -7.18 -10.11 9.02
N TYR A 49 -7.03 -8.80 9.17
CA TYR A 49 -6.22 -8.15 10.20
C TYR A 49 -6.93 -6.93 10.78
N GLU A 50 -6.73 -6.69 12.07
CA GLU A 50 -6.95 -5.38 12.70
C GLU A 50 -5.65 -4.97 13.39
N VAL A 51 -4.99 -3.92 12.89
CA VAL A 51 -3.66 -3.49 13.33
C VAL A 51 -3.65 -2.01 13.73
N ASP A 52 -2.87 -1.66 14.74
CA ASP A 52 -2.60 -0.26 15.07
C ASP A 52 -1.78 0.41 13.97
N VAL A 53 -1.90 1.74 13.84
CA VAL A 53 -1.20 2.50 12.79
C VAL A 53 -0.12 3.43 13.34
N VAL A 54 0.91 3.63 12.53
CA VAL A 54 1.82 4.77 12.59
C VAL A 54 1.77 5.46 11.24
N VAL A 55 1.47 6.76 11.22
CA VAL A 55 1.35 7.53 9.97
C VAL A 55 2.56 8.45 9.82
N ILE A 56 3.16 8.44 8.63
CA ILE A 56 4.14 9.43 8.19
C ILE A 56 3.52 10.27 7.09
N ASN A 57 3.59 11.60 7.25
CA ASN A 57 3.21 12.52 6.20
C ASN A 57 4.34 12.63 5.17
N CYS A 58 4.08 12.12 3.97
CA CYS A 58 5.00 12.07 2.83
C CYS A 58 4.57 13.02 1.70
N THR A 59 3.74 14.04 1.97
CA THR A 59 3.23 14.96 0.93
C THR A 59 4.30 15.83 0.28
N HIS A 60 5.50 15.90 0.87
CA HIS A 60 6.63 16.68 0.36
C HIS A 60 7.80 15.79 -0.04
N GLU A 61 8.14 14.80 0.79
CA GLU A 61 9.22 13.84 0.55
C GLU A 61 8.92 12.51 1.24
N MET A 62 9.54 11.44 0.75
CA MET A 62 9.52 10.13 1.39
C MET A 62 10.46 10.13 2.61
N PRO A 63 10.17 9.34 3.67
CA PRO A 63 10.92 9.39 4.91
C PRO A 63 12.37 8.92 4.74
N SER A 64 13.27 9.60 5.46
CA SER A 64 14.66 9.21 5.64
C SER A 64 14.82 8.20 6.77
N VAL A 65 16.03 7.66 6.96
CA VAL A 65 16.35 6.79 8.10
C VAL A 65 16.09 7.50 9.44
N ASP A 66 16.41 8.78 9.55
CA ASP A 66 16.23 9.57 10.77
C ASP A 66 14.75 9.75 11.16
N ASP A 67 13.86 9.83 10.16
CA ASP A 67 12.41 9.90 10.38
C ASP A 67 11.85 8.56 10.89
N LEU A 68 12.50 7.46 10.53
CA LEU A 68 12.05 6.08 10.77
C LEU A 68 12.63 5.49 12.06
N GLU A 69 13.86 5.87 12.43
CA GLU A 69 14.57 5.37 13.62
C GLU A 69 13.74 5.43 14.93
N PRO A 70 13.02 6.54 15.24
CA PRO A 70 12.27 6.62 16.51
C PRO A 70 10.94 5.86 16.51
N LEU A 71 10.51 5.26 15.39
CA LEU A 71 9.18 4.69 15.25
C LEU A 71 9.08 3.27 15.81
N ALA A 72 8.11 3.04 16.69
CA ALA A 72 7.77 1.70 17.17
C ALA A 72 6.72 1.04 16.25
N LEU A 73 7.19 0.25 15.28
CA LEU A 73 6.36 -0.36 14.22
C LEU A 73 5.98 -1.83 14.45
N ALA A 74 6.53 -2.50 15.47
CA ALA A 74 6.31 -3.92 15.68
C ALA A 74 4.82 -4.28 15.71
N ASP A 75 4.42 -5.20 14.83
CA ASP A 75 3.04 -5.70 14.64
C ASP A 75 2.00 -4.62 14.23
N LYS A 76 2.46 -3.48 13.69
CA LYS A 76 1.62 -2.37 13.23
C LYS A 76 1.65 -2.21 11.72
N ALA A 77 0.75 -1.37 11.21
CA ALA A 77 0.85 -0.82 9.87
C ALA A 77 1.60 0.52 9.90
N LEU A 78 2.63 0.65 9.06
CA LEU A 78 3.21 1.94 8.69
C LEU A 78 2.41 2.50 7.51
N VAL A 79 1.81 3.68 7.67
CA VAL A 79 1.04 4.36 6.64
C VAL A 79 1.85 5.54 6.10
N LEU A 80 2.17 5.49 4.80
CA LEU A 80 2.87 6.54 4.06
C LEU A 80 1.82 7.38 3.32
N PHE A 81 1.56 8.59 3.80
CA PHE A 81 0.58 9.49 3.21
C PHE A 81 1.22 10.48 2.25
N THR A 82 1.11 10.23 0.94
CA THR A 82 1.69 11.05 -0.13
C THR A 82 0.73 12.09 -0.70
N ALA A 83 -0.57 11.93 -0.46
CA ALA A 83 -1.68 12.63 -1.12
C ALA A 83 -1.71 12.45 -2.65
N ASN A 84 -1.04 11.43 -3.21
CA ASN A 84 -0.97 11.24 -4.66
C ASN A 84 -2.36 11.02 -5.27
N ILE A 85 -3.15 10.11 -4.70
CA ILE A 85 -4.52 9.85 -5.15
C ILE A 85 -5.39 11.11 -5.02
N GLU A 86 -5.30 11.83 -3.89
CA GLU A 86 -6.10 13.04 -3.64
C GLU A 86 -5.78 14.17 -4.63
N GLN A 87 -4.49 14.36 -4.96
CA GLN A 87 -4.03 15.47 -5.81
C GLN A 87 -4.09 15.16 -7.30
N ASN A 88 -3.72 13.94 -7.70
CA ASN A 88 -3.53 13.57 -9.09
C ASN A 88 -4.60 12.63 -9.63
N GLY A 89 -5.38 11.98 -8.76
CA GLY A 89 -6.34 10.96 -9.14
C GLY A 89 -5.68 9.64 -9.57
N TYR A 90 -6.26 8.52 -9.17
CA TYR A 90 -5.75 7.19 -9.49
C TYR A 90 -5.67 6.94 -11.01
N GLY A 91 -4.53 6.41 -11.47
CA GLY A 91 -4.33 5.99 -12.86
C GLY A 91 -4.17 7.12 -13.88
N THR A 92 -4.01 8.37 -13.44
CA THR A 92 -3.66 9.49 -14.34
C THR A 92 -2.15 9.50 -14.62
N PRO A 93 -1.70 10.20 -15.69
CA PRO A 93 -0.27 10.38 -15.94
C PRO A 93 0.47 11.05 -14.78
N ASN A 94 -0.15 12.05 -14.13
CA ASN A 94 0.46 12.75 -12.99
C ASN A 94 0.62 11.83 -11.77
N TYR A 95 -0.33 10.93 -11.56
CA TYR A 95 -0.24 9.92 -10.50
C TYR A 95 0.97 8.99 -10.72
N GLY A 96 1.20 8.56 -11.96
CA GLY A 96 2.29 7.61 -12.30
C GLY A 96 3.70 8.23 -12.32
N VAL A 97 3.84 9.55 -12.26
CA VAL A 97 5.15 10.23 -12.23
C VAL A 97 5.52 10.79 -10.86
N MET A 98 4.62 10.71 -9.87
CA MET A 98 4.97 11.09 -8.51
C MET A 98 6.08 10.18 -7.99
N ASN A 99 7.13 10.71 -7.38
CA ASN A 99 8.19 9.87 -6.83
C ASN A 99 7.80 9.38 -5.42
N THR A 100 7.46 8.09 -5.30
CA THR A 100 7.14 7.45 -4.01
C THR A 100 8.13 6.35 -3.63
N ALA A 101 9.25 6.27 -4.34
CA ALA A 101 10.28 5.28 -4.07
C ALA A 101 11.00 5.59 -2.74
N LEU A 102 11.04 4.60 -1.86
CA LEU A 102 11.91 4.60 -0.68
C LEU A 102 13.35 4.26 -1.10
N THR A 103 14.31 4.75 -0.34
CA THR A 103 15.69 4.27 -0.48
C THR A 103 15.82 2.87 0.13
N SER A 104 16.82 2.10 -0.31
CA SER A 104 17.12 0.80 0.30
C SER A 104 17.35 0.92 1.81
N ASP A 105 18.04 1.97 2.27
CA ASP A 105 18.32 2.18 3.69
C ASP A 105 17.04 2.47 4.49
N ALA A 106 16.10 3.24 3.92
CA ALA A 106 14.79 3.48 4.54
C ALA A 106 13.99 2.17 4.67
N ILE A 107 14.04 1.30 3.67
CA ILE A 107 13.40 -0.03 3.73
C ILE A 107 14.02 -0.87 4.84
N GLU A 108 15.35 -0.98 4.91
CA GLU A 108 16.00 -1.71 5.99
C GLU A 108 15.59 -1.16 7.37
N GLN A 109 15.55 0.17 7.52
CA GLN A 109 15.15 0.81 8.77
C GLN A 109 13.69 0.51 9.15
N ILE A 110 12.78 0.46 8.18
CA ILE A 110 11.39 0.04 8.40
C ILE A 110 11.35 -1.42 8.86
N LEU A 111 12.04 -2.31 8.14
CA LEU A 111 12.01 -3.75 8.40
C LEU A 111 12.69 -4.15 9.71
N LEU A 112 13.69 -3.38 10.18
CA LEU A 112 14.28 -3.54 11.51
C LEU A 112 13.23 -3.37 12.63
N ASN A 113 12.20 -2.56 12.40
CA ASN A 113 11.12 -2.34 13.36
C ASN A 113 9.91 -3.27 13.16
N ALA A 114 10.01 -4.24 12.25
CA ALA A 114 9.05 -5.34 12.06
C ALA A 114 7.56 -4.94 11.97
N PRO A 115 7.16 -3.99 11.11
CA PRO A 115 5.76 -3.78 10.79
C PRO A 115 5.16 -5.01 10.10
N THR A 116 3.86 -5.22 10.28
CA THR A 116 3.10 -6.22 9.53
C THR A 116 2.79 -5.71 8.12
N PHE A 117 2.52 -4.41 7.99
CA PHE A 117 2.14 -3.80 6.71
C PHE A 117 2.84 -2.47 6.48
N ILE A 118 3.17 -2.20 5.22
CA ILE A 118 3.41 -0.86 4.70
C ILE A 118 2.23 -0.51 3.82
N VAL A 119 1.61 0.64 4.05
CA VAL A 119 0.38 1.06 3.39
C VAL A 119 0.60 2.42 2.75
N ILE A 120 0.29 2.57 1.46
CA ILE A 120 0.53 3.81 0.71
C ILE A 120 -0.66 4.18 -0.18
N ASP A 121 -0.89 5.48 -0.35
CA ASP A 121 -1.85 6.07 -1.28
C ASP A 121 -1.25 6.37 -2.67
N SER A 122 -0.40 5.47 -3.15
CA SER A 122 0.30 5.57 -4.44
C SER A 122 0.56 4.17 -5.04
N TYR A 123 1.31 4.11 -6.14
CA TYR A 123 1.65 2.91 -6.91
C TYR A 123 2.71 2.01 -6.26
N GLY A 124 3.07 2.24 -5.00
CA GLY A 124 4.08 1.44 -4.30
C GLY A 124 5.27 2.23 -3.77
N ILE A 125 6.25 1.48 -3.26
CA ILE A 125 7.40 1.98 -2.49
C ILE A 125 8.74 1.83 -3.21
N GLY A 126 8.77 1.24 -4.40
CA GLY A 126 9.97 1.13 -5.24
C GLY A 126 9.80 1.85 -6.57
N SER A 127 10.90 2.07 -7.30
CA SER A 127 10.79 2.51 -8.68
C SER A 127 10.20 1.39 -9.53
N HIS A 128 9.39 1.75 -10.52
CA HIS A 128 8.75 0.84 -11.47
C HIS A 128 9.66 -0.30 -11.96
N GLY A 129 9.09 -1.49 -12.15
CA GLY A 129 9.77 -2.65 -12.72
C GLY A 129 10.44 -3.55 -11.67
N ASP A 130 11.65 -4.02 -11.95
CA ASP A 130 12.31 -5.04 -11.11
C ASP A 130 12.66 -4.52 -9.70
N GLU A 131 12.88 -3.21 -9.53
CA GLU A 131 13.20 -2.63 -8.22
C GLU A 131 11.98 -2.68 -7.29
N HIS A 132 10.80 -2.27 -7.77
CA HIS A 132 9.52 -2.41 -7.09
C HIS A 132 9.32 -3.83 -6.54
N ILE A 133 9.35 -4.82 -7.44
CA ILE A 133 9.16 -6.23 -7.07
C ILE A 133 10.24 -6.68 -6.08
N GLY A 134 11.47 -6.20 -6.25
CA GLY A 134 12.59 -6.50 -5.34
C GLY A 134 12.38 -5.96 -3.93
N PHE A 135 11.71 -4.81 -3.78
CA PHE A 135 11.38 -4.23 -2.48
C PHE A 135 10.23 -4.96 -1.81
N ASP A 136 9.20 -5.33 -2.54
CA ASP A 136 8.07 -6.10 -1.98
C ASP A 136 8.53 -7.46 -1.48
N LYS A 137 9.29 -8.20 -2.30
CA LYS A 137 9.90 -9.48 -1.89
C LYS A 137 10.79 -9.35 -0.66
N ARG A 138 11.49 -8.22 -0.51
CA ARG A 138 12.31 -7.96 0.68
C ARG A 138 11.43 -7.78 1.91
N CYS A 139 10.35 -7.01 1.80
CA CYS A 139 9.37 -6.87 2.87
C CYS A 139 8.78 -8.23 3.25
N GLU A 140 8.35 -9.01 2.26
CA GLU A 140 7.78 -10.35 2.43
C GLU A 140 8.73 -11.29 3.19
N SER A 141 10.03 -11.26 2.88
CA SER A 141 11.05 -12.06 3.56
C SER A 141 11.18 -11.78 5.07
N LYS A 142 10.61 -10.65 5.53
CA LYS A 142 10.56 -10.22 6.93
C LYS A 142 9.15 -10.28 7.53
N GLY A 143 8.17 -10.82 6.80
CA GLY A 143 6.77 -10.87 7.23
C GLY A 143 6.04 -9.53 7.17
N CYS A 144 6.56 -8.59 6.38
CA CYS A 144 5.93 -7.29 6.11
C CYS A 144 5.36 -7.30 4.68
N PHE A 145 4.19 -6.73 4.46
CA PHE A 145 3.54 -6.74 3.15
C PHE A 145 3.10 -5.34 2.73
N VAL A 146 3.23 -5.05 1.43
CA VAL A 146 2.93 -3.74 0.87
C VAL A 146 1.49 -3.71 0.35
N ILE A 147 0.73 -2.72 0.80
CA ILE A 147 -0.61 -2.44 0.33
C ILE A 147 -0.63 -1.09 -0.36
N GLU A 148 -1.06 -1.10 -1.61
CA GLU A 148 -1.02 0.05 -2.49
C GLU A 148 -2.40 0.65 -2.71
N ASN A 149 -2.38 1.87 -3.25
CA ASN A 149 -3.56 2.55 -3.73
C ASN A 149 -4.67 2.70 -2.69
N VAL A 150 -4.31 2.95 -1.43
CA VAL A 150 -5.28 3.22 -0.36
C VAL A 150 -5.78 4.66 -0.48
N ASN A 151 -7.09 4.88 -0.44
CA ASN A 151 -7.69 6.22 -0.55
C ASN A 151 -7.54 7.01 0.77
N LEU A 152 -6.34 7.52 1.01
CA LEU A 152 -6.02 8.35 2.16
C LEU A 152 -6.35 9.83 1.89
N SER A 153 -6.75 10.54 2.94
CA SER A 153 -6.87 11.99 2.94
C SER A 153 -6.31 12.54 4.25
N ALA A 154 -5.99 13.84 4.26
CA ALA A 154 -5.51 14.49 5.48
C ALA A 154 -6.48 14.28 6.66
N ALA A 155 -7.79 14.35 6.43
CA ALA A 155 -8.78 14.17 7.51
C ALA A 155 -8.72 12.76 8.15
N VAL A 156 -8.58 11.73 7.32
CA VAL A 156 -8.46 10.34 7.79
C VAL A 156 -7.16 10.14 8.54
N THR A 157 -6.04 10.56 7.96
CA THR A 157 -4.71 10.28 8.50
C THR A 157 -4.47 10.93 9.86
N HIS A 158 -5.11 12.08 10.14
CA HIS A 158 -5.03 12.74 11.45
C HIS A 158 -5.83 12.04 12.56
N SER A 159 -6.86 11.27 12.21
CA SER A 159 -7.79 10.68 13.19
C SER A 159 -7.71 9.16 13.28
N MET A 160 -7.11 8.51 12.29
CA MET A 160 -6.94 7.06 12.19
C MET A 160 -6.07 6.51 13.33
N VAL A 161 -6.52 5.41 13.92
CA VAL A 161 -5.80 4.67 14.96
C VAL A 161 -5.57 3.23 14.63
N LYS A 162 -6.42 2.63 13.78
CA LYS A 162 -6.30 1.26 13.32
C LYS A 162 -6.70 1.13 11.86
N LEU A 163 -6.17 0.09 11.22
CA LEU A 163 -6.67 -0.42 9.96
C LEU A 163 -7.32 -1.79 10.16
N LYS A 164 -8.50 -1.97 9.56
CA LYS A 164 -9.05 -3.29 9.26
C LYS A 164 -8.71 -3.61 7.81
N ILE A 165 -8.11 -4.76 7.59
CA ILE A 165 -7.63 -5.20 6.29
C ILE A 165 -8.21 -6.58 6.03
N ALA A 166 -8.77 -6.78 4.84
CA ALA A 166 -9.17 -8.07 4.32
C ALA A 166 -8.73 -8.19 2.86
N PHE A 167 -8.33 -9.38 2.42
CA PHE A 167 -7.94 -9.61 1.03
C PHE A 167 -8.27 -11.02 0.57
N ASP A 168 -8.38 -11.18 -0.75
CA ASP A 168 -8.65 -12.48 -1.37
C ASP A 168 -7.39 -13.36 -1.38
N LYS A 169 -7.23 -14.15 -0.32
CA LYS A 169 -6.11 -15.08 -0.17
C LYS A 169 -6.13 -16.21 -1.22
N ASP A 170 -7.30 -16.59 -1.74
CA ASP A 170 -7.42 -17.68 -2.71
C ASP A 170 -7.02 -17.27 -4.14
N SER A 171 -6.98 -15.96 -4.41
CA SER A 171 -6.47 -15.40 -5.67
C SER A 171 -5.09 -15.96 -6.03
N LYS A 172 -4.93 -16.32 -7.31
CA LYS A 172 -3.67 -16.79 -7.90
C LYS A 172 -2.81 -15.67 -8.49
N SER A 173 -3.33 -14.44 -8.52
CA SER A 173 -2.53 -13.28 -8.90
C SER A 173 -1.57 -12.91 -7.77
N THR A 174 -0.39 -12.38 -8.13
CA THR A 174 0.55 -11.80 -7.16
C THR A 174 0.02 -10.51 -6.55
N GLY A 175 -0.88 -9.81 -7.24
CA GLY A 175 -1.65 -8.71 -6.68
C GLY A 175 -3.00 -9.23 -6.20
N LYS A 176 -3.37 -8.97 -4.95
CA LYS A 176 -4.62 -9.43 -4.36
C LYS A 176 -5.46 -8.24 -3.94
N ARG A 177 -6.71 -8.19 -4.39
CA ARG A 177 -7.63 -7.09 -4.03
C ARG A 177 -7.80 -7.01 -2.51
N CYS A 178 -7.75 -5.80 -1.99
CA CYS A 178 -7.89 -5.52 -0.57
C CYS A 178 -9.13 -4.66 -0.28
N ASP A 179 -9.91 -5.07 0.73
CA ASP A 179 -10.86 -4.23 1.43
C ASP A 179 -10.20 -3.68 2.70
N ILE A 180 -10.14 -2.35 2.79
CA ILE A 180 -9.46 -1.63 3.87
C ILE A 180 -10.40 -0.58 4.42
N SER A 181 -10.47 -0.50 5.75
CA SER A 181 -11.13 0.58 6.46
C SER A 181 -10.29 1.09 7.62
N ALA A 182 -10.33 2.40 7.83
CA ALA A 182 -9.74 3.05 9.00
C ALA A 182 -10.74 3.07 10.14
N ILE A 183 -10.26 2.81 11.35
CA ILE A 183 -10.96 3.19 12.58
C ILE A 183 -10.40 4.54 13.02
N CYS A 184 -11.24 5.56 13.00
CA CYS A 184 -10.88 6.94 13.34
C CYS A 184 -11.46 7.31 14.71
N ARG A 185 -10.75 8.12 15.51
CA ARG A 185 -11.19 8.57 16.85
C ARG A 185 -12.47 9.39 16.80
#